data_AF-A0A7C2DDS4-F1
#
_entry.id   AF-A0A7C2DDS4-F1
#
_cell.length_a   1.000
_cell.length_b   1.000
_cell.length_c   1.000
_cell.angle_alpha   90.00
_cell.angle_beta   90.00
_cell.angle_gamma   90.00
#
_symmetry.space_group_name_H-M   'P 1'
#
loop_
_entity.id
_entity.type
_entity.pdbx_description
1 polymer ?
#
loop_
_entity_poly.entity_id
_entity_poly.type
_entity_poly.pdbx_seq_one_letter_code
_entity_poly.pdbx_strand_id
1 'polypeptide(L)'
;MVELGFLREGPLAASVICDACGKMHREDVLWEPSVRDPLGKRAYIQCPAEGPVHVPEIRLRQWIVDGSVMAKSLAAAMALSGTIEEILAGRVWKLGRRRLAGRFRDVFLSMASSGEHARIADVAVRHLTAKDGILLAGQPHLSSHGLDRITVFDAAEVVELATDGLTVDLGYIEDALPRERAIKEDKVRSLPVPEGITWPEITLEIGESSLRVLAPGQSWTVDLEEAGFADTRRKSGEVDQLFQILGLFALRRGCLALAEVKRRKNNADGFRRQISNLRKRIGNLIPAEGESILWDPAEEAYTCCFTIKRAGDMNLPLPSDGSWMSYQIIERRDGRIAVGVKANQLQRARDLRTGETDAAEHQETLWQEYSLVELGLARDVDRLLPEGQALIDLLRAGGRLARPGDDMAILKLNQWLRDRTGRAGDPLQFSEATGAWIAAFDCSSDRRR
;
A
#
# COMPACT_ATOMS: atom_id res chain seq x y z
N MET A 1 28.61 9.30 10.49
CA MET A 1 27.69 10.30 11.11
C MET A 1 27.64 11.62 10.35
N VAL A 2 28.78 12.31 10.14
CA VAL A 2 28.81 13.55 9.31
C VAL A 2 28.50 13.25 7.84
N GLU A 3 29.12 12.23 7.25
CA GLU A 3 28.85 11.79 5.87
C GLU A 3 27.41 11.31 5.66
N LEU A 4 26.80 10.77 6.72
CA LEU A 4 25.40 10.33 6.73
C LEU A 4 24.41 11.50 6.98
N GLY A 5 24.92 12.72 7.18
CA GLY A 5 24.11 13.92 7.42
C GLY A 5 23.49 14.02 8.82
N PHE A 6 23.76 13.07 9.73
CA PHE A 6 23.23 13.09 11.10
C PHE A 6 23.83 14.19 11.97
N LEU A 7 25.07 14.59 11.67
CA LEU A 7 25.77 15.66 12.38
C LEU A 7 26.04 16.80 11.41
N ARG A 8 25.65 18.01 11.82
CA ARG A 8 26.01 19.25 11.15
C ARG A 8 26.77 20.17 12.09
N GLU A 9 27.60 21.03 11.52
CA GLU A 9 28.32 22.03 12.31
C GLU A 9 27.32 23.02 12.94
N GLY A 10 27.46 23.20 14.25
CA GLY A 10 26.66 24.12 15.05
C GLY A 10 27.33 25.48 15.24
N PRO A 11 26.71 26.38 16.01
CA PRO A 11 27.38 27.59 16.43
C PRO A 11 28.60 27.25 17.30
N LEU A 12 29.62 28.10 17.23
CA LEU A 12 30.80 27.96 18.07
C LEU A 12 30.44 28.00 19.56
N ALA A 13 31.16 27.23 20.36
CA ALA A 13 30.92 27.15 21.79
C ALA A 13 31.04 28.53 22.46
N ALA A 14 30.00 28.90 23.20
CA ALA A 14 30.01 30.12 24.01
C ALA A 14 30.84 29.99 25.29
N SER A 15 31.21 28.75 25.67
CA SER A 15 31.97 28.44 26.87
C SER A 15 32.80 27.18 26.66
N VAL A 16 33.98 27.08 27.26
CA VAL A 16 34.83 25.88 27.20
C VAL A 16 35.41 25.54 28.57
N ILE A 17 35.87 24.30 28.73
CA ILE A 17 36.61 23.88 29.92
C ILE A 17 38.07 24.35 29.78
N CYS A 18 38.56 25.08 30.77
CA CYS A 18 39.95 25.51 30.86
C CYS A 18 40.87 24.33 31.13
N ASP A 19 41.78 24.06 30.19
CA ASP A 19 42.82 23.02 30.26
C ASP A 19 44.19 23.56 30.70
N ALA A 20 44.35 24.90 30.81
CA ALA A 20 45.63 25.51 31.16
C ALA A 20 45.99 25.36 32.65
N CYS A 21 45.03 25.51 33.57
CA CYS A 21 45.29 25.55 35.01
C CYS A 21 45.16 24.20 35.74
N GLY A 22 44.82 23.12 35.03
CA GLY A 22 44.56 21.79 35.60
C GLY A 22 43.28 21.64 36.45
N LYS A 23 42.55 22.73 36.76
CA LYS A 23 41.30 22.70 37.55
C LYS A 23 40.04 22.39 36.73
N MET A 24 40.12 22.32 35.40
CA MET A 24 39.02 21.98 34.50
C MET A 24 37.73 22.78 34.77
N HIS A 25 37.86 24.07 35.06
CA HIS A 25 36.70 24.96 35.27
C HIS A 25 36.13 25.44 33.94
N ARG A 26 34.84 25.76 33.91
CA ARG A 26 34.14 26.25 32.72
C ARG A 26 34.20 27.77 32.68
N GLU A 27 34.62 28.34 31.55
CA GLU A 27 34.68 29.79 31.33
C GLU A 27 34.01 30.16 30.00
N ASP A 28 33.47 31.38 29.95
CA ASP A 28 32.87 31.94 28.74
C ASP A 28 33.94 32.39 27.74
N VAL A 29 33.65 32.18 26.46
CA VAL A 29 34.54 32.51 25.35
C VAL A 29 34.37 33.98 24.99
N LEU A 30 35.45 34.74 25.11
CA LEU A 30 35.58 36.12 24.71
C LEU A 30 36.22 36.22 23.33
N TRP A 31 35.77 37.17 22.52
CA TRP A 31 36.25 37.38 21.16
C TRP A 31 36.96 38.72 21.03
N GLU A 32 38.18 38.71 20.51
CA GLU A 32 38.95 39.91 20.22
C GLU A 32 39.28 40.01 18.73
N PRO A 33 39.26 41.19 18.10
CA PRO A 33 39.68 41.36 16.71
C PRO A 33 41.11 40.88 16.48
N SER A 34 41.35 40.14 15.39
CA SER A 34 42.68 39.63 15.05
C SER A 34 42.87 39.56 13.54
N VAL A 35 43.89 40.26 13.04
CA VAL A 35 44.30 40.18 11.62
C VAL A 35 45.10 38.92 11.30
N ARG A 36 45.48 38.14 12.32
CA ARG A 36 46.27 36.91 12.19
C ARG A 36 45.41 35.64 12.20
N ASP A 37 44.12 35.77 12.47
CA ASP A 37 43.19 34.65 12.56
C ASP A 37 42.29 34.61 11.30
N PRO A 38 42.09 33.44 10.66
CA PRO A 38 41.21 33.30 9.50
C PRO A 38 39.78 33.82 9.73
N LEU A 39 39.28 33.78 10.97
CA LEU A 39 37.95 34.29 11.32
C LEU A 39 37.91 35.81 11.52
N GLY A 40 39.05 36.51 11.39
CA GLY A 40 39.19 37.96 11.66
C GLY A 40 39.07 38.32 13.15
N LYS A 41 38.94 37.32 14.01
CA LYS A 41 38.77 37.42 15.46
C LYS A 41 39.39 36.20 16.12
N ARG A 42 39.85 36.35 17.36
CA ARG A 42 40.48 35.31 18.16
C ARG A 42 39.71 35.09 19.45
N ALA A 43 39.58 33.83 19.84
CA ALA A 43 38.86 33.43 21.03
C ALA A 43 39.79 33.23 22.23
N TYR A 44 39.35 33.67 23.40
CA TYR A 44 40.03 33.50 24.68
C TYR A 44 39.05 33.19 25.80
N ILE A 45 39.54 32.61 26.90
CA ILE A 45 38.82 32.52 28.18
C ILE A 45 39.61 33.25 29.27
N GLN A 46 38.92 33.70 30.32
CA GLN A 46 39.57 34.32 31.48
C GLN A 46 39.79 33.29 32.58
N CYS A 47 40.97 32.70 32.61
CA CYS A 47 41.33 31.77 33.67
C CYS A 47 41.69 32.55 34.96
N PRO A 48 41.07 32.25 36.12
CA PRO A 48 41.42 32.91 37.38
C PRO A 48 42.87 32.67 37.84
N ALA A 49 43.52 31.62 37.35
CA ALA A 49 44.90 31.26 37.71
C ALA A 49 45.94 31.70 36.65
N GLU A 50 45.61 31.54 35.36
CA GLU A 50 46.56 31.74 34.25
C GLU A 50 46.28 33.02 33.43
N GLY A 51 45.22 33.77 33.76
CA GLY A 51 44.81 34.94 33.00
C GLY A 51 44.17 34.58 31.65
N PRO A 52 44.31 35.43 30.61
CA PRO A 52 43.74 35.16 29.29
C PRO A 52 44.37 33.94 28.61
N VAL A 53 43.57 32.91 28.34
CA VAL A 53 44.01 31.69 27.67
C VAL A 53 43.39 31.63 26.27
N HIS A 54 44.23 31.48 25.25
CA HIS A 54 43.77 31.34 23.87
C HIS A 54 43.02 30.03 23.64
N VAL A 55 41.87 30.11 22.96
CA VAL A 55 41.08 28.94 22.59
C VAL A 55 41.11 28.78 21.06
N PRO A 56 41.83 27.77 20.53
CA PRO A 56 41.78 27.45 19.11
C PRO A 56 40.36 27.17 18.61
N GLU A 57 40.03 27.60 17.40
CA GLU A 57 38.70 27.41 16.78
C GLU A 57 38.23 25.95 16.83
N ILE A 58 39.13 24.99 16.58
CA ILE A 58 38.79 23.56 16.59
C ILE A 58 38.19 23.11 17.93
N ARG A 59 38.52 23.76 19.05
CA ARG A 59 37.94 23.49 20.38
C ARG A 59 36.57 24.12 20.58
N LEU A 60 36.21 25.09 19.74
CA LEU A 60 34.93 25.77 19.75
C LEU A 60 33.92 25.10 18.82
N ARG A 61 34.38 24.29 17.86
CA ARG A 61 33.48 23.60 16.92
C ARG A 61 32.54 22.67 17.68
N GLN A 62 31.26 22.82 17.38
CA GLN A 62 30.21 21.97 17.94
C GLN A 62 29.54 21.19 16.82
N TRP A 63 29.15 19.96 17.13
CA TRP A 63 28.33 19.14 16.24
C TRP A 63 26.93 19.07 16.82
N ILE A 64 25.94 19.47 16.02
CA ILE A 64 24.52 19.36 16.35
C ILE A 64 23.94 18.18 15.59
N VAL A 65 23.10 17.41 16.27
CA VAL A 65 22.32 16.35 15.63
C VAL A 65 21.23 16.97 14.76
N ASP A 66 21.21 16.60 13.48
CA ASP A 66 20.10 16.95 12.59
C ASP A 66 18.90 16.03 12.86
N GLY A 67 17.96 16.54 13.65
CA GLY A 67 16.74 15.82 14.02
C GLY A 67 15.86 15.45 12.82
N SER A 68 15.89 16.23 11.74
CA SER A 68 15.11 15.92 10.53
C SER A 68 15.72 14.75 9.75
N VAL A 69 17.05 14.68 9.64
CA VAL A 69 17.74 13.53 9.03
C VAL A 69 17.57 12.27 9.89
N MET A 70 17.66 12.43 11.23
CA MET A 70 17.39 11.35 12.19
C MET A 70 15.96 10.81 12.04
N ALA A 71 14.96 11.69 12.00
CA ALA A 71 13.56 11.33 11.82
C ALA A 71 13.33 10.54 10.52
N LYS A 72 13.89 11.01 9.40
CA LYS A 72 13.81 10.32 8.10
C LYS A 72 14.45 8.94 8.14
N SER A 73 15.62 8.83 8.75
CA SER A 73 16.36 7.58 8.81
C SER A 73 15.68 6.56 9.71
N LEU A 74 15.14 6.99 10.86
CA LEU A 74 14.36 6.12 11.75
C LEU A 74 13.05 5.67 11.12
N ALA A 75 12.33 6.57 10.44
CA ALA A 75 11.11 6.21 9.74
C ALA A 75 11.37 5.16 8.65
N ALA A 76 12.46 5.30 7.90
CA ALA A 76 12.89 4.32 6.91
C ALA A 76 13.31 2.99 7.54
N ALA A 77 14.14 3.02 8.59
CA ALA A 77 14.63 1.83 9.29
C ALA A 77 13.49 1.01 9.92
N MET A 78 12.49 1.69 10.45
CA MET A 78 11.28 1.06 10.99
C MET A 78 10.23 0.76 9.91
N ALA A 79 10.48 1.09 8.63
CA ALA A 79 9.52 1.02 7.52
C ALA A 79 8.12 1.53 7.92
N LEU A 80 8.08 2.75 8.47
CA LEU A 80 6.83 3.39 8.88
C LEU A 80 6.06 3.87 7.65
N SER A 81 4.73 3.78 7.71
CA SER A 81 3.87 4.44 6.74
C SER A 81 3.61 5.87 7.20
N GLY A 82 3.78 6.82 6.29
CA GLY A 82 3.23 8.15 6.36
C GLY A 82 4.18 9.32 6.26
N THR A 83 3.64 10.52 6.37
CA THR A 83 4.41 11.76 6.33
C THR A 83 5.13 12.01 7.65
N ILE A 84 6.40 12.39 7.54
CA ILE A 84 7.17 12.86 8.68
C ILE A 84 6.81 14.32 8.92
N GLU A 85 6.26 14.61 10.09
CA GLU A 85 5.81 15.93 10.47
C GLU A 85 6.60 16.43 11.68
N GLU A 86 7.16 17.63 11.56
CA GLU A 86 7.73 18.33 12.70
C GLU A 86 6.61 18.98 13.51
N ILE A 87 6.22 18.33 14.61
CA ILE A 87 5.10 18.77 15.47
C ILE A 87 5.56 19.73 16.58
N LEU A 88 6.85 19.74 16.89
CA LEU A 88 7.50 20.76 17.70
C LEU A 88 8.87 21.10 17.10
N ALA A 89 9.02 22.34 16.65
CA ALA A 89 10.20 22.82 15.91
C ALA A 89 11.53 22.44 16.60
N GLY A 90 12.37 21.72 15.85
CA GLY A 90 13.69 21.23 16.24
C GLY A 90 13.69 20.20 17.37
N ARG A 91 12.54 19.66 17.76
CA ARG A 91 12.39 18.94 19.03
C ARG A 91 11.60 17.66 18.94
N VAL A 92 10.43 17.68 18.30
CA VAL A 92 9.54 16.51 18.23
C VAL A 92 9.02 16.33 16.81
N TRP A 93 9.13 15.10 16.34
CA TRP A 93 8.63 14.68 15.03
C TRP A 93 7.66 13.53 15.19
N LYS A 94 6.57 13.56 14.44
CA LYS A 94 5.76 12.38 14.12
C LYS A 94 6.43 11.71 12.92
N LEU A 95 6.83 10.46 13.08
CA LEU A 95 7.59 9.72 12.07
C LEU A 95 6.70 8.94 11.11
N GLY A 96 5.46 8.68 11.51
CA GLY A 96 4.51 7.84 10.81
C GLY A 96 3.91 6.80 11.76
N ARG A 97 3.39 5.72 11.20
CA ARG A 97 2.77 4.63 11.96
C ARG A 97 3.24 3.26 11.50
N ARG A 98 3.14 2.29 12.40
CA ARG A 98 3.36 0.87 12.10
C ARG A 98 2.53 0.00 13.04
N ARG A 99 2.16 -1.20 12.60
CA ARG A 99 1.59 -2.20 13.49
C ARG A 99 2.72 -2.84 14.30
N LEU A 100 2.66 -2.70 15.63
CA LEU A 100 3.62 -3.27 16.58
C LEU A 100 2.84 -3.87 17.76
N ALA A 101 3.16 -5.11 18.12
CA ALA A 101 2.44 -5.90 19.14
C ALA A 101 0.92 -5.98 18.87
N GLY A 102 0.55 -6.21 17.61
CA GLY A 102 -0.85 -6.41 17.19
C GLY A 102 -1.71 -5.15 17.08
N ARG A 103 -1.15 -3.95 17.31
CA ARG A 103 -1.89 -2.66 17.19
C ARG A 103 -1.13 -1.69 16.30
N PHE A 104 -1.86 -0.85 15.56
CA PHE A 104 -1.25 0.32 14.95
C PHE A 104 -0.83 1.30 16.04
N ARG A 105 0.42 1.75 15.95
CA ARG A 105 1.00 2.73 16.85
C ARG A 105 1.63 3.83 16.03
N ASP A 106 1.32 5.06 16.42
CA ASP A 106 2.02 6.21 15.87
C ASP A 106 3.38 6.31 16.56
N VAL A 107 4.42 6.53 15.76
CA VAL A 107 5.79 6.60 16.24
C VAL A 107 6.25 8.04 16.19
N PHE A 108 6.83 8.50 17.30
CA PHE A 108 7.34 9.84 17.47
C PHE A 108 8.83 9.78 17.82
N LEU A 109 9.57 10.81 17.43
CA LEU A 109 10.94 11.08 17.86
C LEU A 109 10.96 12.34 18.70
N SER A 110 11.62 12.32 19.85
CA SER A 110 11.95 13.51 20.62
C SER A 110 13.46 13.65 20.77
N MET A 111 14.00 14.81 20.38
CA MET A 111 15.39 15.22 20.60
C MET A 111 15.53 16.30 21.68
N ALA A 112 14.44 16.60 22.39
CA ALA A 112 14.41 17.68 23.38
C ALA A 112 15.16 17.33 24.68
N SER A 113 15.70 18.36 25.34
CA SER A 113 16.40 18.26 26.62
C SER A 113 15.46 18.02 27.80
N SER A 114 16.03 17.58 28.93
CA SER A 114 15.37 17.04 30.14
C SER A 114 14.35 17.92 30.89
N GLY A 115 14.01 19.12 30.38
CA GLY A 115 13.06 20.05 31.01
C GLY A 115 11.67 20.13 30.34
N GLU A 116 11.44 19.42 29.23
CA GLU A 116 10.25 19.65 28.38
C GLU A 116 9.27 18.46 28.30
N HIS A 117 9.46 17.45 29.16
CA HIS A 117 8.74 16.17 29.09
C HIS A 117 7.22 16.33 29.01
N ALA A 118 6.63 17.18 29.85
CA ALA A 118 5.18 17.41 29.85
C ALA A 118 4.66 18.03 28.54
N ARG A 119 5.44 18.95 27.94
CA ARG A 119 5.08 19.59 26.67
C ARG A 119 5.22 18.63 25.49
N ILE A 120 6.28 17.82 25.48
CA ILE A 120 6.49 16.77 24.48
C ILE A 120 5.34 15.76 24.54
N ALA A 121 4.97 15.35 25.76
CA ALA A 121 3.89 14.41 25.99
C ALA A 121 2.54 14.94 25.50
N ASP A 122 2.17 16.16 25.89
CA ASP A 122 0.91 16.79 25.45
C ASP A 122 0.86 16.96 23.93
N VAL A 123 1.95 17.41 23.30
CA VAL A 123 2.00 17.56 21.83
C VAL A 123 1.89 16.22 21.12
N ALA A 124 2.62 15.19 21.59
CA ALA A 124 2.55 13.85 20.99
C ALA A 124 1.15 13.24 21.12
N VAL A 125 0.52 13.35 22.30
CA VAL A 125 -0.84 12.84 22.56
C VAL A 125 -1.87 13.53 21.66
N ARG A 126 -1.76 14.84 21.41
CA ARG A 126 -2.66 15.58 20.51
C ARG A 126 -2.53 15.15 19.05
N HIS A 127 -1.37 14.63 18.65
CA HIS A 127 -1.11 14.17 17.28
C HIS A 127 -1.27 12.66 17.09
N LEU A 128 -1.73 11.96 18.14
CA LEU A 128 -2.13 10.55 18.04
C LEU A 128 -3.37 10.43 17.14
N THR A 129 -3.19 9.72 16.05
CA THR A 129 -4.24 9.17 15.19
C THR A 129 -4.61 7.74 15.59
N ALA A 130 -3.66 7.00 16.17
CA ALA A 130 -3.88 5.68 16.74
C ALA A 130 -4.32 5.72 18.20
N LYS A 131 -4.83 4.58 18.70
CA LYS A 131 -5.21 4.46 20.12
C LYS A 131 -4.00 4.60 21.04
N ASP A 132 -2.88 4.00 20.67
CA ASP A 132 -1.63 4.01 21.43
C ASP A 132 -0.48 4.50 20.53
N GLY A 133 0.59 5.02 21.11
CA GLY A 133 1.78 5.48 20.39
C GLY A 133 3.09 4.99 21.00
N ILE A 134 4.19 5.29 20.33
CA ILE A 134 5.57 5.03 20.74
C ILE A 134 6.36 6.33 20.63
N LEU A 135 7.14 6.68 21.65
CA LEU A 135 8.06 7.81 21.62
C LEU A 135 9.50 7.32 21.76
N LEU A 136 10.30 7.52 20.73
CA LEU A 136 11.75 7.33 20.76
C LEU A 136 12.39 8.61 21.33
N ALA A 137 12.99 8.50 22.51
CA ALA A 137 13.66 9.59 23.19
C ALA A 137 15.15 9.59 22.86
N GLY A 138 15.63 10.61 22.14
CA GLY A 138 17.05 10.80 21.84
C GLY A 138 17.90 11.26 23.04
N GLN A 139 17.28 11.45 24.21
CA GLN A 139 17.97 11.71 25.47
C GLN A 139 17.43 10.74 26.53
N PRO A 140 18.31 10.09 27.31
CA PRO A 140 17.92 9.20 28.40
C PRO A 140 17.10 9.96 29.46
N HIS A 141 16.21 9.25 30.15
CA HIS A 141 15.44 9.72 31.33
C HIS A 141 14.22 10.62 31.07
N LEU A 142 13.58 10.52 29.90
CA LEU A 142 12.24 11.08 29.70
C LEU A 142 11.25 10.37 30.65
N SER A 143 10.74 11.08 31.66
CA SER A 143 9.81 10.51 32.63
C SER A 143 8.47 10.18 31.96
N SER A 144 8.01 8.94 32.08
CA SER A 144 6.75 8.45 31.49
C SER A 144 5.47 9.02 32.14
N HIS A 145 5.60 9.91 33.13
CA HIS A 145 4.48 10.56 33.79
C HIS A 145 3.66 11.40 32.78
N GLY A 146 2.38 11.04 32.61
CA GLY A 146 1.44 11.70 31.69
C GLY A 146 1.37 11.10 30.29
N LEU A 147 2.04 9.98 30.03
CA LEU A 147 2.07 9.27 28.75
C LEU A 147 1.29 7.94 28.82
N ASP A 148 0.09 7.93 29.41
CA ASP A 148 -0.70 6.70 29.62
C ASP A 148 -1.03 5.94 28.32
N ARG A 149 -0.96 6.63 27.17
CA ARG A 149 -1.21 6.08 25.82
C ARG A 149 0.05 5.94 24.96
N ILE A 150 1.22 6.31 25.46
CA ILE A 150 2.47 6.33 24.69
C ILE A 150 3.56 5.58 25.45
N THR A 151 4.11 4.53 24.84
CA THR A 151 5.26 3.82 25.39
C THR A 151 6.54 4.55 24.99
N VAL A 152 7.38 4.91 25.96
CA VAL A 152 8.66 5.61 25.72
C VAL A 152 9.80 4.61 25.68
N PHE A 153 10.64 4.70 24.66
CA PHE A 153 11.91 3.99 24.57
C PHE A 153 13.04 5.01 24.51
N ASP A 154 14.15 4.74 25.20
CA ASP A 154 15.39 5.43 24.89
C ASP A 154 15.85 5.00 23.49
N ALA A 155 16.09 5.96 22.61
CA ALA A 155 16.57 5.67 21.26
C ALA A 155 17.90 4.91 21.32
N ALA A 156 18.75 5.16 22.32
CA ALA A 156 20.01 4.45 22.49
C ALA A 156 19.85 2.96 22.86
N GLU A 157 18.68 2.55 23.38
CA GLU A 157 18.40 1.15 23.71
C GLU A 157 17.89 0.33 22.51
N VAL A 158 17.31 0.99 21.51
CA VAL A 158 16.58 0.30 20.43
C VAL A 158 17.10 0.63 19.04
N VAL A 159 18.05 1.56 18.91
CA VAL A 159 18.62 2.02 17.64
C VAL A 159 20.13 1.79 17.64
N GLU A 160 20.62 1.11 16.61
CA GLU A 160 22.05 0.95 16.34
C GLU A 160 22.44 1.69 15.06
N LEU A 161 23.66 2.22 15.03
CA LEU A 161 24.24 2.84 13.83
C LEU A 161 25.09 1.81 13.09
N ALA A 162 24.60 1.37 11.93
CA ALA A 162 25.31 0.50 11.00
C ALA A 162 26.13 1.31 9.97
N THR A 163 26.87 0.61 9.11
CA THR A 163 27.70 1.22 8.05
C THR A 163 26.90 1.95 6.98
N ASP A 164 25.64 1.55 6.76
CA ASP A 164 24.75 2.04 5.71
C ASP A 164 23.56 2.86 6.24
N GLY A 165 23.42 3.00 7.57
CA GLY A 165 22.34 3.78 8.16
C GLY A 165 22.02 3.39 9.59
N LEU A 166 20.77 3.62 10.00
CA LEU A 166 20.25 3.20 11.30
C LEU A 166 19.51 1.88 11.18
N THR A 167 19.67 1.02 12.17
CA THR A 167 18.87 -0.20 12.37
C THR A 167 18.10 -0.09 13.67
N VAL A 168 16.87 -0.61 13.69
CA VAL A 168 16.01 -0.56 14.89
C VAL A 168 15.64 -1.98 15.30
N ASP A 169 15.81 -2.31 16.58
CA ASP A 169 15.37 -3.59 17.14
C ASP A 169 13.86 -3.59 17.35
N LEU A 170 13.14 -3.88 16.26
CA LEU A 170 11.69 -3.99 16.28
C LEU A 170 11.20 -5.15 17.15
N GLY A 171 11.99 -6.21 17.31
CA GLY A 171 11.63 -7.36 18.13
C GLY A 171 11.56 -6.98 19.61
N TYR A 172 12.59 -6.28 20.09
CA TYR A 172 12.62 -5.74 21.45
C TYR A 172 11.47 -4.76 21.70
N ILE A 173 11.21 -3.84 20.76
CA ILE A 173 10.08 -2.91 20.84
C ILE A 173 8.76 -3.67 20.95
N GLU A 174 8.53 -4.70 20.12
CA GLU A 174 7.29 -5.49 20.15
C GLU A 174 7.10 -6.29 21.45
N ASP A 175 8.18 -6.80 22.03
CA ASP A 175 8.15 -7.55 23.30
C ASP A 175 7.84 -6.65 24.49
N ALA A 176 8.30 -5.40 24.48
CA ALA A 176 8.07 -4.43 25.54
C ALA A 176 6.66 -3.80 25.49
N LEU A 177 5.94 -3.94 24.38
CA LEU A 177 4.62 -3.32 24.21
C LEU A 177 3.49 -4.17 24.82
N PRO A 178 2.48 -3.54 25.45
CA PRO A 178 1.34 -4.26 26.01
C PRO A 178 0.53 -4.94 24.90
N ARG A 179 0.50 -6.27 24.93
CA ARG A 179 -0.22 -7.13 23.97
C ARG A 179 -1.70 -7.17 24.29
N GLU A 180 -2.55 -7.06 23.27
CA GLU A 180 -3.96 -7.41 23.41
C GLU A 180 -4.09 -8.94 23.48
N ARG A 181 -4.89 -9.45 24.43
CA ARG A 181 -4.97 -10.89 24.76
C ARG A 181 -4.90 -11.80 23.53
N ALA A 182 -3.80 -12.57 23.48
CA ALA A 182 -3.55 -13.78 22.71
C ALA A 182 -4.43 -14.01 21.47
N ILE A 183 -4.08 -13.33 20.37
CA ILE A 183 -4.19 -13.94 19.06
C ILE A 183 -2.75 -14.14 18.58
N LYS A 184 -2.33 -15.39 18.37
CA LYS A 184 -1.10 -15.71 17.64
C LYS A 184 -1.26 -15.18 16.21
N GLU A 185 -0.86 -13.93 15.99
CA GLU A 185 -0.82 -13.23 14.70
C GLU A 185 0.61 -12.74 14.45
N ASP A 186 1.60 -13.61 14.65
CA ASP A 186 2.95 -13.37 14.12
C ASP A 186 2.94 -13.72 12.63
N LYS A 187 3.49 -12.80 11.81
CA LYS A 187 3.81 -12.90 10.37
C LYS A 187 2.85 -12.31 9.33
N VAL A 188 1.92 -11.41 9.65
CA VAL A 188 1.27 -10.62 8.57
C VAL A 188 2.08 -9.36 8.29
N ARG A 189 2.79 -9.33 7.15
CA ARG A 189 3.55 -8.16 6.69
C ARG A 189 2.60 -7.19 5.99
N SER A 190 2.46 -5.98 6.52
CA SER A 190 1.67 -4.93 5.85
C SER A 190 2.35 -4.47 4.57
N LEU A 191 1.56 -4.21 3.53
CA LEU A 191 2.06 -3.69 2.26
C LEU A 191 2.40 -2.20 2.34
N PRO A 192 3.47 -1.74 1.68
CA PRO A 192 3.86 -0.32 1.66
C PRO A 192 2.97 0.46 0.67
N VAL A 193 1.69 0.56 0.98
CA VAL A 193 0.70 1.27 0.14
C VAL A 193 0.72 2.78 0.46
N PRO A 194 0.58 3.69 -0.53
CA PRO A 194 0.54 5.13 -0.30
C PRO A 194 -0.58 5.58 0.66
N GLU A 195 -0.35 6.64 1.43
CA GLU A 195 -1.36 7.22 2.34
C GLU A 195 -2.54 7.84 1.59
N GLY A 196 -3.72 7.79 2.22
CA GLY A 196 -4.96 8.33 1.68
C GLY A 196 -5.67 7.40 0.68
N ILE A 197 -5.16 6.18 0.47
CA ILE A 197 -5.82 5.21 -0.40
C ILE A 197 -7.15 4.76 0.22
N THR A 198 -8.19 4.78 -0.61
CA THR A 198 -9.52 4.32 -0.21
C THR A 198 -9.75 2.90 -0.72
N TRP A 199 -10.58 2.11 -0.02
CA TRP A 199 -10.91 0.75 -0.47
C TRP A 199 -11.35 0.67 -1.94
N PRO A 200 -12.14 1.61 -2.51
CA PRO A 200 -12.56 1.54 -3.91
C PRO A 200 -11.42 1.59 -4.93
N GLU A 201 -10.27 2.17 -4.56
CA GLU A 201 -9.09 2.29 -5.41
C GLU A 201 -8.23 1.02 -5.41
N ILE A 202 -8.57 0.05 -4.57
CA ILE A 202 -7.84 -1.20 -4.41
C ILE A 202 -8.52 -2.29 -5.23
N THR A 203 -7.70 -3.03 -5.98
CA THR A 203 -8.11 -4.30 -6.58
C THR A 203 -7.31 -5.45 -5.98
N LEU A 204 -8.02 -6.46 -5.49
CA LEU A 204 -7.47 -7.63 -4.84
C LEU A 204 -7.70 -8.86 -5.74
N GLU A 205 -6.61 -9.50 -6.13
CA GLU A 205 -6.59 -10.62 -7.06
C GLU A 205 -6.16 -11.91 -6.34
N ILE A 206 -7.06 -12.90 -6.35
CA ILE A 206 -6.94 -14.17 -5.63
C ILE A 206 -6.29 -15.22 -6.52
N GLY A 207 -5.00 -15.49 -6.35
CA GLY A 207 -4.31 -16.61 -6.97
C GLY A 207 -4.50 -17.93 -6.24
N GLU A 208 -3.99 -19.03 -6.81
CA GLU A 208 -4.01 -20.35 -6.18
C GLU A 208 -3.10 -20.43 -4.95
N SER A 209 -1.92 -19.79 -5.03
CA SER A 209 -0.89 -19.81 -3.98
C SER A 209 -0.40 -18.42 -3.56
N SER A 210 -0.99 -17.35 -4.11
CA SER A 210 -0.57 -15.98 -3.86
C SER A 210 -1.75 -15.02 -3.90
N LEU A 211 -1.62 -13.90 -3.20
CA LEU A 211 -2.53 -12.78 -3.26
C LEU A 211 -1.85 -11.59 -3.95
N ARG A 212 -2.48 -11.03 -4.97
CA ARG A 212 -1.99 -9.82 -5.63
C ARG A 212 -2.87 -8.63 -5.28
N VAL A 213 -2.26 -7.55 -4.81
CA VAL A 213 -2.92 -6.29 -4.46
C VAL A 213 -2.50 -5.24 -5.48
N LEU A 214 -3.46 -4.56 -6.07
CA LEU A 214 -3.29 -3.52 -7.07
C LEU A 214 -3.84 -2.21 -6.51
N ALA A 215 -3.05 -1.15 -6.61
CA ALA A 215 -3.41 0.22 -6.27
C ALA A 215 -3.00 1.14 -7.43
N PRO A 216 -3.42 2.42 -7.46
CA PRO A 216 -3.04 3.35 -8.52
C PRO A 216 -1.51 3.38 -8.74
N GLY A 217 -1.07 2.86 -9.89
CA GLY A 217 0.34 2.84 -10.30
C GLY A 217 1.25 1.81 -9.60
N GLN A 218 0.73 0.96 -8.71
CA GLN A 218 1.54 -0.01 -7.95
C GLN A 218 0.85 -1.39 -7.83
N SER A 219 1.67 -2.45 -7.78
CA SER A 219 1.17 -3.81 -7.54
C SER A 219 2.10 -4.59 -6.63
N TRP A 220 1.53 -5.36 -5.71
CA TRP A 220 2.26 -6.24 -4.81
C TRP A 220 1.72 -7.65 -4.94
N THR A 221 2.61 -8.64 -4.97
CA THR A 221 2.26 -10.05 -4.88
C THR A 221 2.79 -10.56 -3.55
N VAL A 222 1.93 -11.19 -2.76
CA VAL A 222 2.22 -11.66 -1.40
C VAL A 222 1.83 -13.14 -1.31
N ASP A 223 2.70 -13.95 -0.72
CA ASP A 223 2.38 -15.36 -0.49
C ASP A 223 1.32 -15.51 0.59
N LEU A 224 0.56 -16.61 0.55
CA LEU A 224 -0.54 -16.83 1.49
C LEU A 224 -0.07 -16.94 2.95
N GLU A 225 1.16 -17.40 3.20
CA GLU A 225 1.72 -17.38 4.55
C GLU A 225 2.00 -15.95 5.03
N GLU A 226 2.63 -15.12 4.20
CA GLU A 226 2.94 -13.72 4.51
C GLU A 226 1.70 -12.83 4.62
N ALA A 227 0.64 -13.17 3.89
CA ALA A 227 -0.67 -12.54 3.99
C ALA A 227 -1.51 -13.07 5.16
N GLY A 228 -1.00 -14.06 5.91
CA GLY A 228 -1.66 -14.66 7.08
C GLY A 228 -2.81 -15.59 6.77
N PHE A 229 -2.92 -16.08 5.53
CA PHE A 229 -3.98 -16.96 5.02
C PHE A 229 -3.59 -18.45 4.98
N ALA A 230 -2.38 -18.82 5.40
CA ALA A 230 -1.97 -20.21 5.57
C ALA A 230 -2.54 -20.83 6.87
N ASP A 231 -3.04 -22.07 6.79
CA ASP A 231 -3.48 -22.81 7.99
C ASP A 231 -2.26 -23.40 8.73
N THR A 232 -1.79 -22.68 9.74
CA THR A 232 -0.66 -23.08 10.59
C THR A 232 -0.92 -24.30 11.47
N ARG A 233 -2.16 -24.84 11.50
CA ARG A 233 -2.54 -26.04 12.27
C ARG A 233 -2.50 -27.32 11.44
N ARG A 234 -2.32 -27.23 10.12
CA ARG A 234 -2.26 -28.36 9.18
C ARG A 234 -0.92 -28.35 8.42
N LYS A 235 -0.67 -29.38 7.59
CA LYS A 235 0.57 -29.44 6.77
C LYS A 235 0.73 -28.15 5.98
N SER A 236 1.96 -27.64 5.87
CA SER A 236 2.27 -26.39 5.15
C SER A 236 1.72 -26.44 3.73
N GLY A 237 0.95 -25.42 3.33
CA GLY A 237 0.37 -25.29 1.99
C GLY A 237 -1.16 -25.35 1.92
N GLU A 238 -1.87 -25.71 3.01
CA GLU A 238 -3.34 -25.59 3.04
C GLU A 238 -3.78 -24.16 3.38
N VAL A 239 -4.75 -23.65 2.62
CA VAL A 239 -5.37 -22.33 2.81
C VAL A 239 -6.41 -22.35 3.91
N ASP A 240 -6.43 -21.31 4.75
CA ASP A 240 -7.35 -21.24 5.87
C ASP A 240 -8.78 -20.87 5.44
N GLN A 241 -9.73 -21.01 6.38
CA GLN A 241 -11.14 -20.78 6.09
C GLN A 241 -11.45 -19.31 5.69
N LEU A 242 -10.60 -18.35 6.09
CA LEU A 242 -10.80 -16.94 5.73
C LEU A 242 -10.40 -16.69 4.27
N PHE A 243 -9.35 -17.35 3.78
CA PHE A 243 -9.00 -17.31 2.36
C PHE A 243 -10.08 -17.94 1.48
N GLN A 244 -10.72 -19.02 1.94
CA GLN A 244 -11.85 -19.63 1.23
C GLN A 244 -13.04 -18.67 1.11
N ILE A 245 -13.32 -17.89 2.15
CA ILE A 245 -14.37 -16.84 2.11
C ILE A 245 -13.98 -15.72 1.14
N LEU A 246 -12.71 -15.31 1.15
CA LEU A 246 -12.16 -14.34 0.19
C LEU A 246 -12.34 -14.82 -1.27
N GLY A 247 -12.11 -16.12 -1.52
CA GLY A 247 -12.36 -16.75 -2.81
C GLY A 247 -13.84 -16.88 -3.21
N LEU A 248 -14.77 -16.85 -2.23
CA LEU A 248 -16.22 -16.74 -2.48
C LEU A 248 -16.61 -15.32 -2.85
N PHE A 249 -16.06 -14.31 -2.17
CA PHE A 249 -16.24 -12.92 -2.56
C PHE A 249 -15.73 -12.69 -3.99
N ALA A 250 -14.56 -13.22 -4.36
CA ALA A 250 -14.06 -13.15 -5.74
C ALA A 250 -15.03 -13.82 -6.73
N LEU A 251 -15.55 -15.01 -6.40
CA LEU A 251 -16.53 -15.73 -7.24
C LEU A 251 -17.84 -14.95 -7.42
N ARG A 252 -18.17 -14.08 -6.47
CA ARG A 252 -19.41 -13.29 -6.44
C ARG A 252 -19.15 -11.79 -6.59
N ARG A 253 -17.99 -11.41 -7.16
CA ARG A 253 -17.65 -10.03 -7.52
C ARG A 253 -17.78 -9.04 -6.35
N GLY A 254 -17.37 -9.48 -5.18
CA GLY A 254 -17.39 -8.68 -3.96
C GLY A 254 -18.72 -8.66 -3.22
N CYS A 255 -19.80 -9.31 -3.68
CA CYS A 255 -21.07 -9.37 -2.96
C CYS A 255 -21.39 -10.81 -2.50
N LEU A 256 -21.70 -11.02 -1.22
CA LEU A 256 -21.98 -12.35 -0.67
C LEU A 256 -23.24 -12.33 0.19
N ALA A 257 -24.34 -12.87 -0.34
CA ALA A 257 -25.62 -12.96 0.36
C ALA A 257 -25.58 -14.00 1.50
N LEU A 258 -26.15 -13.65 2.66
CA LEU A 258 -26.15 -14.50 3.85
C LEU A 258 -26.89 -15.83 3.62
N ALA A 259 -27.91 -15.83 2.76
CA ALA A 259 -28.69 -17.01 2.38
C ALA A 259 -27.83 -18.10 1.70
N GLU A 260 -26.86 -17.71 0.86
CA GLU A 260 -25.96 -18.67 0.18
C GLU A 260 -25.03 -19.39 1.16
N VAL A 261 -24.66 -18.71 2.24
CA VAL A 261 -23.76 -19.24 3.28
C VAL A 261 -24.50 -20.16 4.25
N LYS A 262 -25.73 -19.80 4.64
CA LYS A 262 -26.60 -20.63 5.50
C LYS A 262 -26.85 -22.01 4.90
N ARG A 263 -26.89 -22.16 3.57
CA ARG A 263 -27.05 -23.46 2.88
C ARG A 263 -25.85 -24.40 3.04
N ARG A 264 -24.65 -23.90 3.38
CA ARG A 264 -23.43 -24.71 3.50
C ARG A 264 -23.02 -25.02 4.95
N LYS A 265 -23.28 -24.14 5.92
CA LYS A 265 -23.01 -24.36 7.35
C LYS A 265 -24.04 -23.65 8.24
N ASN A 266 -24.62 -24.38 9.18
CA ASN A 266 -25.81 -23.99 9.95
C ASN A 266 -25.54 -23.01 11.12
N ASN A 267 -24.60 -22.06 10.99
CA ASN A 267 -24.27 -21.13 12.08
C ASN A 267 -23.97 -19.71 11.56
N ALA A 268 -25.00 -18.86 11.57
CA ALA A 268 -24.91 -17.47 11.10
C ALA A 268 -23.97 -16.60 11.96
N ASP A 269 -23.93 -16.81 13.28
CA ASP A 269 -23.08 -16.03 14.19
C ASP A 269 -21.59 -16.40 14.01
N GLY A 270 -21.31 -17.67 13.71
CA GLY A 270 -19.99 -18.10 13.30
C GLY A 270 -19.50 -17.40 12.03
N PHE A 271 -20.38 -17.21 11.05
CA PHE A 271 -20.03 -16.52 9.80
C PHE A 271 -19.81 -15.02 9.98
N ARG A 272 -20.65 -14.33 10.77
CA ARG A 272 -20.42 -12.91 11.13
C ARG A 272 -19.06 -12.72 11.79
N ARG A 273 -18.67 -13.62 12.69
CA ARG A 273 -17.34 -13.63 13.32
C ARG A 273 -16.23 -13.86 12.29
N GLN A 274 -16.44 -14.72 11.30
CA GLN A 274 -15.49 -14.93 10.20
C GLN A 274 -15.33 -13.69 9.32
N ILE A 275 -16.41 -12.98 8.98
CA ILE A 275 -16.33 -11.70 8.26
C ILE A 275 -15.58 -10.66 9.09
N SER A 276 -15.85 -10.56 10.39
CA SER A 276 -15.09 -9.66 11.27
C SER A 276 -13.60 -9.99 11.29
N ASN A 277 -13.23 -11.26 11.38
CA ASN A 277 -11.83 -11.69 11.31
C ASN A 277 -11.21 -11.44 9.93
N LEU A 278 -11.98 -11.62 8.85
CA LEU A 278 -11.55 -11.33 7.48
C LEU A 278 -11.27 -9.83 7.29
N ARG A 279 -12.18 -8.96 7.75
CA ARG A 279 -11.98 -7.49 7.74
C ARG A 279 -10.69 -7.11 8.45
N LYS A 280 -10.48 -7.66 9.65
CA LYS A 280 -9.25 -7.44 10.42
C LYS A 280 -8.02 -7.88 9.63
N ARG A 281 -8.02 -9.07 9.03
CA ARG A 281 -6.85 -9.56 8.30
C ARG A 281 -6.55 -8.78 7.03
N ILE A 282 -7.57 -8.43 6.24
CA ILE A 282 -7.38 -7.58 5.05
C ILE A 282 -6.89 -6.19 5.46
N GLY A 283 -7.46 -5.60 6.52
CA GLY A 283 -7.01 -4.32 7.07
C GLY A 283 -5.61 -4.38 7.71
N ASN A 284 -5.14 -5.55 8.14
CA ASN A 284 -3.76 -5.75 8.57
C ASN A 284 -2.79 -5.78 7.38
N LEU A 285 -3.25 -6.29 6.23
CA LEU A 285 -2.44 -6.41 5.03
C LEU A 285 -2.38 -5.11 4.23
N ILE A 286 -3.49 -4.39 4.12
CA ILE A 286 -3.67 -3.21 3.27
C ILE A 286 -4.11 -2.01 4.13
N PRO A 287 -3.28 -0.96 4.26
CA PRO A 287 -3.57 0.20 5.10
C PRO A 287 -4.47 1.22 4.38
N ALA A 288 -5.70 0.83 4.06
CA ALA A 288 -6.70 1.69 3.41
C ALA A 288 -7.71 2.29 4.40
N GLU A 289 -8.24 3.47 4.09
CA GLU A 289 -9.22 4.17 4.93
C GLU A 289 -10.63 3.55 4.84
N GLY A 290 -11.30 3.43 5.98
CA GLY A 290 -12.69 2.94 6.07
C GLY A 290 -12.82 1.42 6.31
N GLU A 291 -14.05 0.89 6.16
CA GLU A 291 -14.30 -0.56 6.26
C GLU A 291 -14.07 -1.26 4.91
N SER A 292 -13.39 -2.42 4.93
CA SER A 292 -13.12 -3.19 3.70
C SER A 292 -14.34 -3.96 3.17
N ILE A 293 -15.28 -4.31 4.04
CA ILE A 293 -16.49 -5.07 3.69
C ILE A 293 -17.65 -4.50 4.50
N LEU A 294 -18.72 -4.04 3.87
CA LEU A 294 -19.92 -3.53 4.53
C LEU A 294 -21.00 -4.61 4.63
N TRP A 295 -21.93 -4.43 5.57
CA TRP A 295 -23.16 -5.20 5.65
C TRP A 295 -24.30 -4.36 5.11
N ASP A 296 -25.01 -4.88 4.12
CA ASP A 296 -26.24 -4.31 3.60
C ASP A 296 -27.45 -5.02 4.25
N PRO A 297 -28.20 -4.33 5.13
CA PRO A 297 -29.37 -4.92 5.78
C PRO A 297 -30.57 -5.10 4.85
N ALA A 298 -30.65 -4.38 3.71
CA ALA A 298 -31.76 -4.51 2.77
C ALA A 298 -31.59 -5.75 1.88
N GLU A 299 -30.37 -5.97 1.39
CA GLU A 299 -30.02 -7.13 0.55
C GLU A 299 -29.62 -8.37 1.37
N GLU A 300 -29.56 -8.26 2.69
CA GLU A 300 -29.00 -9.26 3.61
C GLU A 300 -27.65 -9.83 3.13
N ALA A 301 -26.77 -8.94 2.64
CA ALA A 301 -25.53 -9.31 1.98
C ALA A 301 -24.32 -8.54 2.52
N TYR A 302 -23.15 -9.17 2.42
CA TYR A 302 -21.88 -8.49 2.65
C TYR A 302 -21.29 -8.02 1.32
N THR A 303 -20.85 -6.77 1.25
CA THR A 303 -20.29 -6.18 0.03
C THR A 303 -18.89 -5.62 0.28
N CYS A 304 -17.91 -6.02 -0.53
CA CYS A 304 -16.57 -5.47 -0.50
C CYS A 304 -16.58 -4.00 -0.93
N CYS A 305 -15.85 -3.15 -0.21
CA CYS A 305 -15.60 -1.76 -0.60
C CYS A 305 -14.43 -1.63 -1.58
N PHE A 306 -13.85 -2.74 -2.01
CA PHE A 306 -12.74 -2.85 -2.95
C PHE A 306 -13.11 -3.82 -4.06
N THR A 307 -12.43 -3.71 -5.21
CA THR A 307 -12.64 -4.66 -6.30
C THR A 307 -11.94 -5.97 -5.96
N ILE A 308 -12.64 -7.10 -6.03
CA ILE A 308 -12.05 -8.43 -5.80
C ILE A 308 -12.30 -9.35 -6.99
N LYS A 309 -11.26 -10.06 -7.41
CA LYS A 309 -11.26 -10.93 -8.59
C LYS A 309 -10.32 -12.13 -8.36
N ARG A 310 -10.47 -13.21 -9.12
CA ARG A 310 -9.49 -14.32 -9.13
C ARG A 310 -8.32 -14.00 -10.05
N ALA A 311 -7.15 -14.58 -9.80
CA ALA A 311 -6.08 -14.56 -10.79
C ALA A 311 -6.57 -15.26 -12.05
N GLY A 312 -6.45 -14.59 -13.19
CA GLY A 312 -7.13 -14.98 -14.44
C GLY A 312 -8.53 -14.35 -14.64
N ASP A 313 -9.10 -13.64 -13.67
CA ASP A 313 -10.24 -12.75 -13.95
C ASP A 313 -9.72 -11.49 -14.67
N MET A 314 -9.55 -11.60 -15.98
CA MET A 314 -9.24 -10.47 -16.85
C MET A 314 -10.54 -9.76 -17.26
N ASN A 315 -10.62 -8.45 -17.01
CA ASN A 315 -11.69 -7.62 -17.59
C ASN A 315 -11.33 -7.31 -19.04
N LEU A 316 -12.32 -7.41 -19.93
CA LEU A 316 -12.15 -6.98 -21.31
C LEU A 316 -12.03 -5.45 -21.37
N PRO A 317 -11.27 -4.88 -22.32
CA PRO A 317 -11.17 -3.43 -22.46
C PRO A 317 -12.55 -2.82 -22.69
N LEU A 318 -12.81 -1.61 -22.21
CA LEU A 318 -14.11 -0.95 -22.34
C LEU A 318 -14.05 0.10 -23.47
N PRO A 319 -14.91 0.06 -24.51
CA PRO A 319 -14.96 1.14 -25.51
C PRO A 319 -15.57 2.41 -24.92
N SER A 320 -15.15 3.56 -25.45
CA SER A 320 -15.52 4.89 -24.93
C SER A 320 -17.02 5.22 -25.02
N ASP A 321 -17.75 4.56 -25.91
CA ASP A 321 -19.16 4.83 -26.21
C ASP A 321 -20.15 3.96 -25.42
N GLY A 322 -19.68 3.03 -24.59
CA GLY A 322 -20.57 2.14 -23.85
C GLY A 322 -21.27 1.06 -24.71
N SER A 323 -21.02 0.98 -26.02
CA SER A 323 -21.70 0.05 -26.94
C SER A 323 -20.95 -1.28 -27.15
N TRP A 324 -21.70 -2.38 -27.27
CA TRP A 324 -21.16 -3.68 -27.71
C TRP A 324 -20.66 -3.63 -29.17
N MET A 325 -21.23 -2.76 -30.01
CA MET A 325 -20.85 -2.63 -31.43
C MET A 325 -19.44 -2.07 -31.63
N SER A 326 -18.84 -1.52 -30.56
CA SER A 326 -17.48 -1.00 -30.57
C SER A 326 -16.43 -2.03 -30.17
N TYR A 327 -16.84 -3.26 -29.83
CA TYR A 327 -15.94 -4.38 -29.63
C TYR A 327 -15.66 -5.12 -30.94
N GLN A 328 -14.41 -5.55 -31.08
CA GLN A 328 -13.94 -6.49 -32.09
C GLN A 328 -13.26 -7.66 -31.39
N ILE A 329 -13.76 -8.87 -31.55
CA ILE A 329 -13.15 -10.07 -30.97
C ILE A 329 -12.67 -10.97 -32.10
N ILE A 330 -11.39 -11.34 -32.05
CA ILE A 330 -10.70 -12.08 -33.10
C ILE A 330 -10.00 -13.31 -32.51
N GLU A 331 -10.26 -14.50 -33.07
CA GLU A 331 -9.40 -15.66 -32.82
C GLU A 331 -8.11 -15.53 -33.65
N ARG A 332 -6.95 -15.51 -32.99
CA ARG A 332 -5.63 -15.46 -33.61
C ARG A 332 -5.17 -16.86 -34.06
N ARG A 333 -4.21 -16.90 -34.99
CA ARG A 333 -3.65 -18.17 -35.52
C ARG A 333 -3.04 -19.06 -34.45
N ASP A 334 -2.41 -18.46 -33.46
CA ASP A 334 -1.77 -19.11 -32.32
C ASP A 334 -2.76 -19.60 -31.24
N GLY A 335 -4.07 -19.39 -31.44
CA GLY A 335 -5.12 -19.83 -30.51
C GLY A 335 -5.43 -18.84 -29.40
N ARG A 336 -4.80 -17.66 -29.38
CA ARG A 336 -5.18 -16.55 -28.50
C ARG A 336 -6.41 -15.81 -29.04
N ILE A 337 -7.07 -15.06 -28.16
CA ILE A 337 -8.16 -14.15 -28.51
C ILE A 337 -7.64 -12.71 -28.42
N ALA A 338 -7.79 -11.95 -29.49
CA ALA A 338 -7.56 -10.51 -29.49
C ALA A 338 -8.90 -9.80 -29.32
N VAL A 339 -9.01 -8.92 -28.32
CA VAL A 339 -10.16 -8.05 -28.10
C VAL A 339 -9.74 -6.62 -28.35
N GLY A 340 -10.38 -6.00 -29.34
CA GLY A 340 -10.20 -4.62 -29.76
C GLY A 340 -11.40 -3.78 -29.35
N VAL A 341 -11.14 -2.54 -28.91
CA VAL A 341 -12.20 -1.55 -28.66
C VAL A 341 -11.92 -0.27 -29.41
N LYS A 342 -12.93 0.27 -30.09
CA LYS A 342 -12.84 1.58 -30.73
C LYS A 342 -12.79 2.67 -29.66
N ALA A 343 -11.75 3.49 -29.66
CA ALA A 343 -11.57 4.61 -28.75
C ALA A 343 -11.33 5.90 -29.55
N ASN A 344 -11.93 7.01 -29.10
CA ASN A 344 -11.66 8.34 -29.64
C ASN A 344 -10.48 8.95 -28.88
N GLN A 345 -9.35 9.18 -29.55
CA GLN A 345 -8.26 9.99 -29.02
C GLN A 345 -8.39 11.43 -29.53
N LEU A 346 -8.40 12.38 -28.61
CA LEU A 346 -8.20 13.80 -28.92
C LEU A 346 -6.70 14.06 -29.06
N GLN A 347 -6.19 14.08 -30.29
CA GLN A 347 -4.83 14.53 -30.54
C GLN A 347 -4.84 16.06 -30.72
N ARG A 348 -4.04 16.75 -29.88
CA ARG A 348 -3.76 18.17 -30.07
C ARG A 348 -2.70 18.31 -31.14
N ALA A 349 -3.09 18.79 -32.31
CA ALA A 349 -2.16 19.16 -33.35
C ALA A 349 -1.91 20.67 -33.26
N ARG A 350 -0.64 21.07 -33.23
CA ARG A 350 -0.26 22.49 -33.24
C ARG A 350 0.00 22.89 -34.68
N ASP A 351 -0.77 23.83 -35.21
CA ASP A 351 -0.52 24.37 -36.54
C ASP A 351 0.77 25.19 -36.50
N LEU A 352 1.77 24.77 -37.29
CA LEU A 352 3.09 25.39 -37.34
C LEU A 352 3.08 26.79 -37.99
N ARG A 353 2.01 27.19 -38.71
CA ARG A 353 1.90 28.52 -39.34
C ARG A 353 1.18 29.55 -38.48
N THR A 354 0.17 29.15 -37.72
CA THR A 354 -0.64 30.09 -36.90
C THR A 354 -0.33 29.99 -35.41
N GLY A 355 0.31 28.91 -34.95
CA GLY A 355 0.63 28.67 -33.54
C GLY A 355 -0.56 28.24 -32.70
N GLU A 356 -1.76 28.13 -33.30
CA GLU A 356 -2.99 27.67 -32.67
C GLU A 356 -2.96 26.14 -32.48
N THR A 357 -3.46 25.68 -31.33
CA THR A 357 -3.64 24.27 -31.04
C THR A 357 -5.08 23.88 -31.31
N ASP A 358 -5.29 23.12 -32.39
CA ASP A 358 -6.57 22.49 -32.68
C ASP A 358 -6.59 21.04 -32.17
N ALA A 359 -7.74 20.62 -31.67
CA ALA A 359 -7.98 19.24 -31.26
C ALA A 359 -8.64 18.48 -32.41
N ALA A 360 -7.94 17.51 -32.98
CA ALA A 360 -8.50 16.57 -33.94
C ALA A 360 -8.86 15.27 -33.21
N GLU A 361 -10.11 14.81 -33.34
CA GLU A 361 -10.51 13.49 -32.88
C GLU A 361 -10.03 12.43 -33.89
N HIS A 362 -9.15 11.54 -33.45
CA HIS A 362 -8.71 10.37 -34.21
C HIS A 362 -9.30 9.11 -33.57
N GLN A 363 -9.94 8.26 -34.37
CA GLN A 363 -10.52 7.00 -33.90
C GLN A 363 -9.51 5.87 -34.10
N GLU A 364 -9.02 5.28 -33.01
CA GLU A 364 -8.08 4.17 -33.02
C GLU A 364 -8.67 2.95 -32.28
N THR A 365 -8.38 1.74 -32.75
CA THR A 365 -8.79 0.51 -32.05
C THR A 365 -7.66 0.06 -31.12
N LEU A 366 -7.93 0.07 -29.82
CA LEU A 366 -7.00 -0.44 -28.80
C LEU A 366 -7.15 -1.96 -28.69
N TRP A 367 -6.07 -2.69 -28.98
CA TRP A 367 -6.04 -4.15 -28.97
C TRP A 367 -5.42 -4.70 -27.70
N GLN A 368 -6.02 -5.76 -27.16
CA GLN A 368 -5.45 -6.58 -26.09
C GLN A 368 -5.60 -8.06 -26.42
N GLU A 369 -4.56 -8.85 -26.18
CA GLU A 369 -4.54 -10.29 -26.46
C GLU A 369 -4.64 -11.11 -25.16
N TYR A 370 -5.32 -12.25 -25.25
CA TYR A 370 -5.60 -13.12 -24.12
C TYR A 370 -5.47 -14.59 -24.54
N SER A 371 -5.02 -15.47 -23.64
CA SER A 371 -5.20 -16.91 -23.82
C SER A 371 -6.58 -17.37 -23.33
N LEU A 372 -7.14 -18.43 -23.91
CA LEU A 372 -8.44 -18.97 -23.45
C LEU A 372 -8.36 -19.57 -22.04
N VAL A 373 -7.17 -20.01 -21.63
CA VAL A 373 -6.89 -20.46 -20.26
C VAL A 373 -6.96 -19.29 -19.30
N GLU A 374 -6.31 -18.16 -19.65
CA GLU A 374 -6.39 -16.92 -18.87
C GLU A 374 -7.83 -16.41 -18.76
N LEU A 375 -8.65 -16.54 -19.81
CA LEU A 375 -10.05 -16.10 -19.76
C LEU A 375 -10.95 -17.04 -18.94
N GLY A 376 -10.44 -18.18 -18.46
CA GLY A 376 -11.23 -19.21 -17.79
C GLY A 376 -12.22 -19.90 -18.73
N LEU A 377 -11.94 -19.90 -20.04
CA LEU A 377 -12.73 -20.53 -21.10
C LEU A 377 -12.11 -21.86 -21.57
N ALA A 378 -10.93 -22.20 -21.05
CA ALA A 378 -10.25 -23.47 -21.26
C ALA A 378 -9.66 -23.98 -19.94
N ARG A 379 -9.48 -25.30 -19.80
CA ARG A 379 -8.77 -25.90 -18.66
C ARG A 379 -7.25 -25.84 -18.86
N ASP A 380 -6.82 -26.05 -20.10
CA ASP A 380 -5.44 -26.02 -20.56
C ASP A 380 -5.45 -25.67 -22.07
N VAL A 381 -4.28 -25.59 -22.70
CA VAL A 381 -4.11 -25.14 -24.10
C VAL A 381 -4.89 -26.03 -25.09
N ASP A 382 -5.11 -27.31 -24.77
CA ASP A 382 -5.72 -28.29 -25.67
C ASP A 382 -7.19 -28.61 -25.31
N ARG A 383 -7.66 -28.18 -24.13
CA ARG A 383 -8.98 -28.56 -23.61
C ARG A 383 -9.86 -27.35 -23.28
N LEU A 384 -10.69 -26.98 -24.25
CA LEU A 384 -11.71 -25.93 -24.07
C LEU A 384 -12.86 -26.38 -23.15
N LEU A 385 -13.39 -25.43 -22.39
CA LEU A 385 -14.68 -25.59 -21.71
C LEU A 385 -15.83 -25.41 -22.73
N PRO A 386 -17.06 -25.87 -22.42
CA PRO A 386 -18.20 -25.71 -23.33
C PRO A 386 -18.44 -24.25 -23.77
N GLU A 387 -18.27 -23.30 -22.85
CA GLU A 387 -18.41 -21.86 -23.09
C GLU A 387 -17.29 -21.33 -24.00
N GLY A 388 -16.06 -21.81 -23.81
CA GLY A 388 -14.92 -21.48 -24.67
C GLY A 388 -15.05 -22.04 -26.07
N GLN A 389 -15.56 -23.28 -26.20
CA GLN A 389 -15.86 -23.86 -27.49
C GLN A 389 -16.96 -23.06 -28.21
N ALA A 390 -18.01 -22.65 -27.49
CA ALA A 390 -19.07 -21.80 -28.03
C ALA A 390 -18.54 -20.45 -28.53
N LEU A 391 -17.58 -19.83 -27.80
CA LEU A 391 -16.94 -18.60 -28.23
C LEU A 391 -16.15 -18.81 -29.53
N ILE A 392 -15.34 -19.85 -29.61
CA ILE A 392 -14.54 -20.15 -30.80
C ILE A 392 -15.43 -20.45 -32.00
N ASP A 393 -16.50 -21.24 -31.82
CA ASP A 393 -17.46 -21.55 -32.88
C ASP A 393 -18.15 -20.26 -33.38
N LEU A 394 -18.53 -19.37 -32.47
CA LEU A 394 -19.13 -18.07 -32.78
C LEU A 394 -18.17 -17.18 -33.60
N LEU A 395 -16.90 -17.10 -33.18
CA LEU A 395 -15.88 -16.30 -33.87
C LEU A 395 -15.60 -16.83 -35.29
N ARG A 396 -15.49 -18.16 -35.44
CA ARG A 396 -15.31 -18.83 -36.73
C ARG A 396 -16.55 -18.79 -37.63
N ALA A 397 -17.72 -18.53 -37.05
CA ALA A 397 -18.98 -18.34 -37.77
C ALA A 397 -19.29 -16.86 -38.04
N GLY A 398 -18.37 -15.94 -37.74
CA GLY A 398 -18.55 -14.51 -38.00
C GLY A 398 -19.67 -13.88 -37.15
N GLY A 399 -19.86 -14.37 -35.92
CA GLY A 399 -20.82 -13.80 -34.98
C GLY A 399 -22.25 -14.34 -35.11
N ARG A 400 -22.49 -15.32 -35.98
CA ARG A 400 -23.80 -15.99 -36.10
C ARG A 400 -23.66 -17.49 -35.92
N LEU A 401 -24.23 -18.03 -34.85
CA LEU A 401 -24.10 -19.44 -34.49
C LEU A 401 -25.47 -20.13 -34.39
N ALA A 402 -25.72 -21.12 -35.26
CA ALA A 402 -26.96 -21.88 -35.28
C ALA A 402 -26.98 -22.93 -34.15
N ARG A 403 -27.65 -22.61 -33.05
CA ARG A 403 -27.84 -23.47 -31.88
C ARG A 403 -29.17 -23.16 -31.19
N PRO A 404 -29.75 -24.10 -30.43
CA PRO A 404 -30.99 -23.87 -29.69
C PRO A 404 -30.93 -22.66 -28.73
N GLY A 405 -32.07 -22.02 -28.51
CA GLY A 405 -32.17 -20.86 -27.60
C GLY A 405 -31.96 -21.21 -26.12
N ASP A 406 -32.03 -22.49 -25.77
CA ASP A 406 -31.77 -23.03 -24.43
C ASP A 406 -30.36 -23.64 -24.29
N ASP A 407 -29.46 -23.41 -25.26
CA ASP A 407 -28.08 -23.89 -25.19
C ASP A 407 -27.34 -23.27 -23.99
N MET A 408 -27.11 -24.09 -22.96
CA MET A 408 -26.46 -23.69 -21.72
C MET A 408 -25.04 -23.19 -21.90
N ALA A 409 -24.29 -23.63 -22.91
CA ALA A 409 -22.95 -23.14 -23.18
C ALA A 409 -22.98 -21.70 -23.69
N ILE A 410 -23.93 -21.37 -24.58
CA ILE A 410 -24.11 -20.00 -25.08
C ILE A 410 -24.66 -19.09 -23.99
N LEU A 411 -25.64 -19.55 -23.21
CA LEU A 411 -26.20 -18.76 -22.10
C LEU A 411 -25.14 -18.40 -21.05
N LYS A 412 -24.27 -19.36 -20.70
CA LYS A 412 -23.15 -19.11 -19.78
C LYS A 412 -22.06 -18.25 -20.40
N LEU A 413 -21.78 -18.37 -21.70
CA LEU A 413 -20.88 -17.46 -22.41
C LEU A 413 -21.44 -16.03 -22.43
N ASN A 414 -22.74 -15.88 -22.67
CA ASN A 414 -23.43 -14.59 -22.64
C ASN A 414 -23.35 -13.95 -21.25
N GLN A 415 -23.58 -14.75 -20.19
CA GLN A 415 -23.35 -14.31 -18.82
C GLN A 415 -21.89 -13.92 -18.59
N TRP A 416 -20.94 -14.75 -19.01
CA TRP A 416 -19.51 -14.50 -18.86
C TRP A 416 -19.09 -13.19 -19.54
N LEU A 417 -19.58 -12.88 -20.74
CA LEU A 417 -19.29 -11.61 -21.44
C LEU A 417 -19.86 -10.40 -20.70
N ARG A 418 -21.11 -10.45 -20.24
CA ARG A 418 -21.73 -9.37 -19.42
C ARG A 418 -20.95 -9.15 -18.13
N ASP A 419 -20.57 -10.26 -17.51
CA ASP A 419 -19.75 -10.29 -16.32
C ASP A 419 -18.39 -9.61 -16.58
N ARG A 420 -17.67 -9.94 -17.66
CA ARG A 420 -16.32 -9.37 -17.91
C ARG A 420 -16.30 -7.89 -18.30
N THR A 421 -17.43 -7.34 -18.72
CA THR A 421 -17.50 -5.93 -19.18
C THR A 421 -18.34 -5.03 -18.25
N GLY A 422 -19.19 -5.60 -17.39
CA GLY A 422 -20.09 -4.83 -16.53
C GLY A 422 -21.13 -4.00 -17.29
N ARG A 423 -21.40 -4.36 -18.55
CA ARG A 423 -22.25 -3.56 -19.46
C ARG A 423 -23.70 -4.00 -19.47
N ALA A 424 -24.57 -3.00 -19.61
CA ALA A 424 -25.98 -3.21 -19.90
C ALA A 424 -26.18 -3.74 -21.33
N GLY A 425 -27.21 -4.57 -21.51
CA GLY A 425 -27.54 -5.21 -22.79
C GLY A 425 -26.89 -6.58 -22.99
N ASP A 426 -27.50 -7.37 -23.88
CA ASP A 426 -27.07 -8.75 -24.14
C ASP A 426 -26.05 -8.81 -25.29
N PRO A 427 -24.80 -9.24 -25.03
CA PRO A 427 -23.79 -9.36 -26.08
C PRO A 427 -24.12 -10.45 -27.10
N LEU A 428 -24.93 -11.44 -26.73
CA LEU A 428 -25.45 -12.47 -27.62
C LEU A 428 -26.98 -12.49 -27.53
N GLN A 429 -27.65 -12.42 -28.67
CA GLN A 429 -29.11 -12.40 -28.78
C GLN A 429 -29.59 -13.59 -29.59
N PHE A 430 -30.60 -14.32 -29.09
CA PHE A 430 -31.22 -15.40 -29.83
C PHE A 430 -32.31 -14.87 -30.76
N SER A 431 -32.26 -15.26 -32.03
CA SER A 431 -33.26 -14.92 -33.04
C SER A 431 -34.13 -16.14 -33.34
N GLU A 432 -35.38 -16.14 -32.86
CA GLU A 432 -36.34 -17.22 -33.13
C GLU A 432 -36.59 -17.41 -34.63
N ALA A 433 -36.65 -16.31 -35.39
CA ALA A 433 -36.87 -16.34 -36.83
C ALA A 433 -35.78 -17.09 -37.61
N THR A 434 -34.56 -17.13 -37.06
CA THR A 434 -33.41 -17.75 -37.73
C THR A 434 -32.85 -18.98 -37.02
N GLY A 435 -33.37 -19.30 -35.82
CA GLY A 435 -32.87 -20.38 -34.97
C GLY A 435 -31.38 -20.23 -34.62
N ALA A 436 -30.90 -18.99 -34.50
CA ALA A 436 -29.48 -18.70 -34.33
C ALA A 436 -29.22 -17.61 -33.30
N TRP A 437 -28.07 -17.72 -32.65
CA TRP A 437 -27.50 -16.69 -31.78
C TRP A 437 -26.68 -15.70 -32.61
N ILE A 438 -26.86 -14.41 -32.32
CA ILE A 438 -26.21 -13.30 -33.04
C ILE A 438 -25.43 -12.47 -32.02
N ALA A 439 -24.16 -12.21 -32.32
CA ALA A 439 -23.30 -11.34 -31.53
C ALA A 439 -23.60 -9.86 -31.80
N ALA A 440 -23.62 -9.06 -30.73
CA ALA A 440 -23.73 -7.60 -30.79
C ALA A 440 -22.38 -6.90 -31.01
N PHE A 441 -21.32 -7.66 -31.29
CA PHE A 441 -19.94 -7.21 -31.51
C PHE A 441 -19.35 -7.91 -32.73
N ASP A 442 -18.33 -7.28 -33.33
CA ASP A 442 -17.67 -7.82 -34.52
C ASP A 442 -16.87 -9.09 -34.15
N CYS A 443 -17.09 -10.16 -34.91
CA CYS A 443 -16.48 -11.47 -34.69
C CYS A 443 -15.67 -11.90 -35.92
N SER A 444 -14.43 -12.35 -35.72
CA SER A 444 -13.65 -12.96 -36.80
C SER A 444 -12.65 -14.01 -36.30
N SER A 445 -12.07 -14.77 -37.23
CA SER A 445 -11.00 -15.73 -36.95
C SER A 445 -9.93 -15.66 -38.03
N ASP A 446 -8.67 -15.54 -37.60
CA ASP A 446 -7.48 -15.58 -38.45
C ASP A 446 -7.06 -17.02 -38.82
N ARG A 447 -7.71 -18.02 -38.21
CA ARG A 447 -7.55 -19.43 -38.59
C ARG A 447 -8.43 -19.71 -39.79
N ARG A 448 -7.80 -20.07 -40.91
CA ARG A 448 -8.52 -20.55 -42.10
C ARG A 448 -9.28 -21.83 -41.72
N ARG A 449 -10.54 -21.93 -42.17
CA ARG A 449 -11.33 -23.15 -42.11
C ARG A 449 -10.69 -24.28 -42.90
#